data_AF-A0A2D5VL66-F1
#
_entry.id   AF-A0A2D5VL66-F1
#
_cell.length_a   1.000
_cell.length_b   1.000
_cell.length_c   1.000
_cell.angle_alpha   90.00
_cell.angle_beta   90.00
_cell.angle_gamma   90.00
#
_symmetry.space_group_name_H-M   'P 1'
#
loop_
_entity.id
_entity.type
_entity.pdbx_description
1 polymer ?
#
loop_
_entity_poly.entity_id
_entity_poly.type
_entity_poly.pdbx_seq_one_letter_code
_entity_poly.pdbx_strand_id
1 'polypeptide(L)'
;VWPLLDFTGTLSDVGTDSGVHDFSILFEANLAGVENPYAMSELRYNPVTVVLWLRSVATETDTRSAIISQIRSTGSAFFYPEQKWPSADQFFKESSGSVETIPEMVTSLYRGTETLSTGVVVDIFDQELDYNDTITRIRIYPYNAQTNTTQSQSCQVSKNAVVEEREVIGTCSEPLKLAGDVSLDSLIEGNFDSGILTTYDVPSNGTYVIDLSETGQDIVNPDGSFNQMTPGTLYGPFTGQFESAIKLGVDRLDLTLTSNMIVEEQLIPVLLEFTMQRRVDDIYSTSMAYAYAPDDELDDASELLGVAIGADAQGFFFEYDVTEEQLSGEEVIEVELGTLNIYRSGINLGGREQSVLTNIVSRSEYLQGDAETACGLNDRDKLSSNGDCDAVAYLTFRGALLATIREERPDVFVARFVDGSWMVLGDS
;
A
#
# COMPACT_ATOMS: atom_id res chain seq x y z
N VAL A 1 9.50 -10.68 -17.43
CA VAL A 1 8.36 -11.39 -18.05
C VAL A 1 8.81 -12.77 -18.47
N TRP A 2 8.29 -13.83 -17.83
CA TRP A 2 8.49 -15.19 -18.32
C TRP A 2 7.54 -15.45 -19.50
N PRO A 3 7.90 -16.31 -20.46
CA PRO A 3 6.99 -16.63 -21.55
C PRO A 3 5.71 -17.29 -21.01
N LEU A 4 4.58 -17.05 -21.69
CA LEU A 4 3.38 -17.87 -21.53
C LEU A 4 3.74 -19.32 -21.83
N LEU A 5 3.51 -20.21 -20.88
CA LEU A 5 3.77 -21.64 -20.99
C LEU A 5 2.43 -22.35 -21.16
N ASP A 6 2.25 -22.95 -22.34
CA ASP A 6 1.08 -23.77 -22.66
C ASP A 6 1.48 -25.25 -22.76
N PHE A 7 0.73 -26.12 -22.10
CA PHE A 7 0.93 -27.57 -22.20
C PHE A 7 -0.35 -28.34 -21.89
N THR A 8 -0.45 -29.55 -22.44
CA THR A 8 -1.54 -30.48 -22.13
C THR A 8 -1.07 -31.45 -21.06
N GLY A 9 -1.89 -31.68 -20.03
CA GLY A 9 -1.61 -32.61 -18.95
C GLY A 9 -2.84 -33.44 -18.60
N THR A 10 -2.62 -34.58 -17.95
CA THR A 10 -3.71 -35.40 -17.41
C THR A 10 -3.76 -35.22 -15.90
N LEU A 11 -4.91 -34.78 -15.40
CA LEU A 11 -5.20 -34.76 -13.96
C LEU A 11 -5.87 -36.08 -13.57
N SER A 12 -5.35 -36.72 -12.53
CA SER A 12 -5.93 -37.91 -11.92
C SER A 12 -6.31 -37.63 -10.47
N ASP A 13 -7.38 -38.25 -9.99
CA ASP A 13 -7.85 -38.20 -8.60
C ASP A 13 -8.31 -36.81 -8.10
N VAL A 14 -8.73 -35.92 -9.00
CA VAL A 14 -9.27 -34.57 -8.69
C VAL A 14 -10.78 -34.48 -8.89
N GLY A 15 -11.49 -35.60 -8.74
CA GLY A 15 -12.94 -35.66 -8.86
C GLY A 15 -13.41 -35.37 -10.30
N THR A 16 -14.34 -34.43 -10.45
CA THR A 16 -14.97 -34.06 -11.73
C THR A 16 -14.03 -33.33 -12.69
N ASP A 17 -12.91 -32.80 -12.19
CA ASP A 17 -11.82 -32.20 -12.98
C ASP A 17 -10.76 -33.25 -13.40
N SER A 18 -11.06 -34.55 -13.28
CA SER A 18 -10.13 -35.58 -13.76
C SER A 18 -10.26 -35.70 -15.28
N GLY A 19 -9.13 -35.81 -15.98
CA GLY A 19 -9.13 -35.91 -17.43
C GLY A 19 -7.96 -35.20 -18.07
N VAL A 20 -8.07 -34.95 -19.37
CA VAL A 20 -7.07 -34.20 -20.14
C VAL A 20 -7.42 -32.72 -20.07
N HIS A 21 -6.43 -31.90 -19.75
CA HIS A 21 -6.56 -30.46 -19.59
C HIS A 21 -5.48 -29.73 -20.40
N ASP A 22 -5.85 -28.62 -20.99
CA ASP A 22 -4.92 -27.63 -21.51
C ASP A 22 -4.64 -26.60 -20.41
N PHE A 23 -3.36 -26.46 -20.07
CA PHE A 23 -2.87 -25.54 -19.05
C PHE A 23 -2.17 -24.36 -19.71
N SER A 24 -2.43 -23.18 -19.18
CA SER A 24 -1.71 -21.95 -19.50
C SER A 24 -1.15 -21.35 -18.22
N ILE A 25 0.16 -21.07 -18.19
CA ILE A 25 0.86 -20.45 -17.06
C ILE A 25 1.56 -19.19 -17.52
N LEU A 26 1.25 -18.06 -16.88
CA LEU A 26 1.95 -16.79 -17.02
C LEU A 26 2.53 -16.38 -15.66
N PHE A 27 3.81 -16.02 -15.67
CA PHE A 27 4.48 -15.44 -14.52
C PHE A 27 5.18 -14.14 -14.95
N GLU A 28 4.76 -13.02 -14.37
CA GLU A 28 5.35 -11.72 -14.62
C GLU A 28 5.86 -11.15 -13.31
N ALA A 29 7.07 -10.59 -13.35
CA ALA A 29 7.65 -9.89 -12.23
C ALA A 29 8.31 -8.61 -12.75
N ASN A 30 7.94 -7.49 -12.15
CA ASN A 30 8.64 -6.23 -12.24
C ASN A 30 9.39 -6.01 -10.93
N LEU A 31 10.68 -5.72 -11.02
CA LEU A 31 11.58 -5.69 -9.88
C LEU A 31 12.28 -4.34 -9.80
N ALA A 32 12.49 -3.86 -8.58
CA ALA A 32 13.39 -2.75 -8.31
C ALA A 32 14.72 -3.30 -7.83
N GLY A 33 15.80 -2.92 -8.52
CA GLY A 33 17.16 -3.16 -8.04
C GLY A 33 17.50 -2.15 -6.95
N VAL A 34 18.02 -2.63 -5.83
CA VAL A 34 18.42 -1.80 -4.68
C VAL A 34 19.86 -2.12 -4.30
N GLU A 35 20.66 -1.06 -4.14
CA GLU A 35 22.03 -1.09 -3.66
C GLU A 35 22.14 -0.18 -2.43
N ASN A 36 23.09 -0.49 -1.56
CA ASN A 36 23.46 0.41 -0.47
C ASN A 36 24.56 1.35 -0.98
N PRO A 37 24.33 2.66 -1.08
CA PRO A 37 25.34 3.58 -1.58
C PRO A 37 26.56 3.73 -0.67
N TYR A 38 26.45 3.40 0.63
CA TYR A 38 27.51 3.59 1.62
C TYR A 38 28.28 2.32 1.97
N ALA A 39 27.91 1.18 1.39
CA ALA A 39 28.59 -0.08 1.61
C ALA A 39 28.75 -0.83 0.29
N MET A 40 29.88 -1.53 0.12
CA MET A 40 29.98 -2.49 -0.98
C MET A 40 28.93 -3.58 -0.78
N SER A 41 27.83 -3.44 -1.51
CA SER A 41 26.65 -4.29 -1.45
C SER A 41 26.47 -4.99 -2.79
N GLU A 42 25.96 -6.23 -2.76
CA GLU A 42 25.48 -6.85 -3.99
C GLU A 42 24.14 -6.22 -4.33
N LEU A 43 23.88 -5.97 -5.62
CA LEU A 43 22.55 -5.59 -6.11
C LEU A 43 21.50 -6.62 -5.68
N ARG A 44 20.49 -6.16 -4.94
CA ARG A 44 19.34 -6.95 -4.49
C ARG A 44 18.07 -6.52 -5.21
N TYR A 45 17.04 -7.36 -5.18
CA TYR A 45 15.80 -7.12 -5.92
C TYR A 45 14.58 -7.21 -5.02
N ASN A 46 13.71 -6.20 -5.09
CA ASN A 46 12.37 -6.25 -4.50
C ASN A 46 11.29 -6.39 -5.57
N PRO A 47 10.20 -7.10 -5.27
CA PRO A 47 9.07 -7.23 -6.19
C PRO A 47 8.24 -5.95 -6.21
N VAL A 48 8.33 -5.12 -7.26
CA VAL A 48 7.41 -3.98 -7.45
C VAL A 48 6.01 -4.50 -7.77
N THR A 49 5.94 -5.47 -8.69
CA THR A 49 4.70 -6.18 -9.04
C THR A 49 5.04 -7.61 -9.41
N VAL A 50 4.28 -8.58 -8.91
CA VAL A 50 4.36 -9.98 -9.33
C VAL A 50 2.97 -10.47 -9.67
N VAL A 51 2.82 -11.07 -10.83
CA VAL A 51 1.57 -11.65 -11.34
C VAL A 51 1.81 -13.12 -11.63
N LEU A 52 0.96 -13.97 -11.07
CA LEU A 52 0.85 -15.37 -11.42
C LEU A 52 -0.55 -15.62 -11.97
N TRP A 53 -0.62 -16.13 -13.19
CA TRP A 53 -1.86 -16.60 -13.77
C TRP A 53 -1.69 -18.06 -14.19
N LEU A 54 -2.52 -18.92 -13.62
CA LEU A 54 -2.63 -20.32 -13.97
C LEU A 54 -4.06 -20.56 -14.43
N ARG A 55 -4.23 -21.11 -15.63
CA ARG A 55 -5.54 -21.53 -16.15
C ARG A 55 -5.47 -22.98 -16.59
N SER A 56 -6.58 -23.68 -16.38
CA SER A 56 -6.83 -25.06 -16.76
C SER A 56 -8.16 -25.11 -17.51
N VAL A 57 -8.19 -25.79 -18.66
CA VAL A 57 -9.40 -26.04 -19.43
C VAL A 57 -9.49 -27.54 -19.75
N ALA A 58 -10.52 -28.21 -19.23
CA ALA A 58 -10.79 -29.61 -19.52
C ALA A 58 -11.19 -29.78 -21.00
N THR A 59 -10.53 -30.68 -21.72
CA THR A 59 -10.72 -30.81 -23.18
C THR A 59 -12.05 -31.46 -23.57
N GLU A 60 -12.64 -32.26 -22.67
CA GLU A 60 -13.86 -33.04 -22.95
C GLU A 60 -15.13 -32.37 -22.42
N THR A 61 -15.02 -31.60 -21.34
CA THR A 61 -16.17 -31.01 -20.64
C THR A 61 -16.22 -29.47 -20.73
N ASP A 62 -15.17 -28.83 -21.26
CA ASP A 62 -14.95 -27.36 -21.21
C ASP A 62 -15.05 -26.79 -19.78
N THR A 63 -14.76 -27.62 -18.77
CA THR A 63 -14.62 -27.15 -17.38
C THR A 63 -13.41 -26.24 -17.28
N ARG A 64 -13.57 -25.06 -16.66
CA ARG A 64 -12.52 -24.05 -16.58
C ARG A 64 -12.20 -23.74 -15.13
N SER A 65 -10.92 -23.78 -14.82
CA SER A 65 -10.40 -23.42 -13.50
C SER A 65 -9.25 -22.44 -13.68
N ALA A 66 -9.23 -21.35 -12.92
CA ALA A 66 -8.15 -20.39 -12.97
C ALA A 66 -7.77 -19.88 -11.58
N ILE A 67 -6.48 -19.61 -11.43
CA ILE A 67 -5.86 -18.96 -10.28
C ILE A 67 -5.18 -17.72 -10.84
N ILE A 68 -5.59 -16.55 -10.38
CA ILE A 68 -4.96 -15.28 -10.69
C ILE A 68 -4.49 -14.71 -9.36
N SER A 69 -3.20 -14.42 -9.24
CA SER A 69 -2.65 -13.73 -8.09
C SER A 69 -1.81 -12.56 -8.56
N GLN A 70 -2.02 -11.41 -7.95
CA GLN A 70 -1.23 -10.21 -8.19
C GLN A 70 -0.83 -9.60 -6.86
N ILE A 71 0.45 -9.31 -6.70
CA ILE A 71 0.97 -8.52 -5.58
C ILE A 71 1.66 -7.28 -6.11
N ARG A 72 1.41 -6.15 -5.47
CA ARG A 72 2.13 -4.89 -5.61
C ARG A 72 2.66 -4.50 -4.25
N SER A 73 3.93 -4.13 -4.18
CA SER A 73 4.56 -3.73 -2.92
C SER A 73 4.77 -2.23 -2.84
N THR A 74 4.97 -1.75 -1.61
CA THR A 74 5.45 -0.40 -1.30
C THR A 74 6.88 -0.46 -0.75
N GLY A 75 7.65 0.62 -0.88
CA GLY A 75 9.04 0.68 -0.42
C GLY A 75 10.04 -0.11 -1.29
N SER A 76 9.59 -0.72 -2.39
CA SER A 76 10.41 -1.59 -3.26
C SER A 76 11.71 -0.97 -3.77
N ALA A 77 11.71 0.33 -4.07
CA ALA A 77 12.88 1.01 -4.64
C ALA A 77 13.98 1.30 -3.60
N PHE A 78 13.68 1.17 -2.31
CA PHE A 78 14.56 1.62 -1.23
C PHE A 78 14.85 0.55 -0.18
N PHE A 79 13.94 -0.40 0.05
CA PHE A 79 14.15 -1.47 1.02
C PHE A 79 15.32 -2.38 0.60
N TYR A 80 16.19 -2.77 1.52
CA TYR A 80 17.29 -3.69 1.21
C TYR A 80 17.05 -5.05 1.86
N PRO A 81 16.58 -6.06 1.09
CA PRO A 81 16.20 -7.36 1.64
C PRO A 81 17.43 -8.11 2.13
N GLU A 82 17.35 -8.98 3.13
CA GLU A 82 18.53 -9.69 3.68
C GLU A 82 19.15 -10.70 2.69
N GLN A 83 18.33 -11.21 1.78
CA GLN A 83 18.71 -12.14 0.73
C GLN A 83 18.57 -11.46 -0.63
N LYS A 84 19.03 -12.11 -1.70
CA LYS A 84 18.91 -11.57 -3.08
C LYS A 84 17.47 -11.21 -3.47
N TRP A 85 16.52 -11.89 -2.84
CA TRP A 85 15.08 -11.69 -2.92
C TRP A 85 14.51 -11.67 -1.50
N PRO A 86 13.54 -10.82 -1.18
CA PRO A 86 12.93 -10.81 0.15
C PRO A 86 12.23 -12.14 0.43
N SER A 87 12.46 -12.68 1.62
CA SER A 87 11.62 -13.74 2.18
C SER A 87 10.33 -13.13 2.75
N ALA A 88 9.26 -13.94 2.85
CA ALA A 88 7.95 -13.46 3.30
C ALA A 88 7.99 -12.80 4.69
N ASP A 89 8.91 -13.24 5.55
CA ASP A 89 9.10 -12.72 6.90
C ASP A 89 9.86 -11.39 6.96
N GLN A 90 10.32 -10.84 5.83
CA GLN A 90 10.93 -9.50 5.77
C GLN A 90 9.94 -8.38 5.48
N PHE A 91 8.73 -8.72 5.03
CA PHE A 91 7.66 -7.73 4.92
C PHE A 91 7.33 -7.19 6.31
N PHE A 92 7.03 -5.88 6.39
CA PHE A 92 6.65 -5.21 7.65
C PHE A 92 7.76 -5.21 8.71
N LYS A 93 9.02 -5.41 8.30
CA LYS A 93 10.18 -5.32 9.20
C LYS A 93 11.11 -4.21 8.78
N GLU A 94 11.69 -3.58 9.78
CA GLU A 94 12.75 -2.59 9.59
C GLU A 94 14.01 -3.26 9.09
N SER A 95 14.72 -2.59 8.18
CA SER A 95 16.05 -3.02 7.75
C SER A 95 17.06 -2.80 8.89
N SER A 96 17.86 -3.82 9.21
CA SER A 96 18.85 -3.78 10.29
C SER A 96 20.15 -3.02 9.95
N GLY A 97 20.19 -2.29 8.83
CA GLY A 97 21.40 -1.70 8.26
C GLY A 97 21.50 -0.18 8.29
N SER A 98 20.54 0.52 8.89
CA SER A 98 20.47 1.98 8.91
C SER A 98 21.62 2.59 9.73
N VAL A 99 22.28 3.61 9.17
CA VAL A 99 23.27 4.40 9.90
C VAL A 99 22.58 5.58 10.58
N GLU A 100 22.92 5.88 11.84
CA GLU A 100 22.26 6.98 12.58
C GLU A 100 22.48 8.34 11.91
N THR A 101 23.66 8.55 11.32
CA THR A 101 24.04 9.82 10.69
C THR A 101 24.77 9.59 9.37
N ILE A 102 24.49 10.45 8.41
CA ILE A 102 25.19 10.49 7.11
C ILE A 102 25.84 11.88 6.98
N PRO A 103 27.17 11.97 7.20
CA PRO A 103 27.90 13.21 6.99
C PRO A 103 27.81 13.67 5.54
N GLU A 104 27.57 14.96 5.33
CA GLU A 104 27.54 15.59 4.00
C GLU A 104 26.52 14.99 3.02
N MET A 105 25.45 14.36 3.53
CA MET A 105 24.38 13.73 2.73
C MET A 105 23.86 14.64 1.61
N VAL A 106 23.57 15.90 1.95
CA VAL A 106 23.33 16.95 0.94
C VAL A 106 24.62 17.73 0.80
N THR A 107 25.38 17.41 -0.24
CA THR A 107 26.68 18.01 -0.52
C THR A 107 26.53 19.49 -0.90
N SER A 108 25.56 19.82 -1.75
CA SER A 108 25.27 21.21 -2.09
C SER A 108 23.82 21.45 -2.52
N LEU A 109 23.28 22.60 -2.13
CA LEU A 109 22.10 23.21 -2.72
C LEU A 109 22.52 24.50 -3.42
N TYR A 110 22.03 24.71 -4.63
CA TYR A 110 22.38 25.90 -5.41
C TYR A 110 21.17 26.44 -6.16
N ARG A 111 21.04 27.78 -6.15
CA ARG A 111 20.07 28.50 -6.95
C ARG A 111 20.79 29.43 -7.92
N GLY A 112 20.33 29.47 -9.17
CA GLY A 112 20.89 30.37 -10.18
C GLY A 112 20.00 30.52 -11.39
N THR A 113 20.60 30.90 -12.51
CA THR A 113 19.94 30.97 -13.82
C THR A 113 20.74 30.24 -14.87
N GLU A 114 20.06 29.70 -15.87
CA GLU A 114 20.66 29.03 -17.01
C GLU A 114 20.12 29.65 -18.30
N THR A 115 20.99 29.91 -19.28
CA THR A 115 20.56 30.30 -20.63
C THR A 115 20.54 29.06 -21.51
N LEU A 116 19.36 28.65 -21.96
CA LEU A 116 19.19 27.50 -22.84
C LEU A 116 19.72 27.79 -24.25
N SER A 117 19.97 26.74 -25.03
CA SER A 117 20.38 26.86 -26.44
C SER A 117 19.36 27.61 -27.31
N THR A 118 18.11 27.68 -26.87
CA THR A 118 17.02 28.47 -27.50
C THR A 118 17.11 29.97 -27.19
N GLY A 119 18.02 30.40 -26.32
CA GLY A 119 18.16 31.77 -25.82
C GLY A 119 17.22 32.12 -24.67
N VAL A 120 16.38 31.18 -24.21
CA VAL A 120 15.50 31.38 -23.05
C VAL A 120 16.33 31.29 -21.77
N VAL A 121 16.19 32.28 -20.90
CA VAL A 121 16.76 32.25 -19.54
C VAL A 121 15.74 31.60 -18.61
N VAL A 122 16.18 30.59 -17.85
CA VAL A 122 15.37 29.87 -16.86
C VAL A 122 16.02 29.97 -15.49
N ASP A 123 15.20 29.96 -14.45
CA ASP A 123 15.70 29.81 -13.08
C ASP A 123 16.04 28.34 -12.83
N ILE A 124 17.11 28.09 -12.08
CA ILE A 124 17.56 26.74 -11.76
C ILE A 124 17.75 26.53 -10.26
N PHE A 125 17.38 25.34 -9.81
CA PHE A 125 17.71 24.82 -8.50
C PHE A 125 18.42 23.48 -8.65
N ASP A 126 19.64 23.40 -8.14
CA ASP A 126 20.48 22.21 -8.14
C ASP A 126 20.53 21.63 -6.74
N GLN A 127 20.31 20.32 -6.67
CA GLN A 127 20.46 19.52 -5.46
C GLN A 127 21.47 18.41 -5.72
N GLU A 128 22.55 18.44 -4.94
CA GLU A 128 23.61 17.46 -4.97
C GLU A 128 23.54 16.60 -3.71
N LEU A 129 23.25 15.31 -3.91
CA LEU A 129 23.31 14.30 -2.86
C LEU A 129 24.63 13.54 -2.99
N ASP A 130 25.24 13.18 -1.86
CA ASP A 130 26.53 12.49 -1.83
C ASP A 130 26.47 11.13 -2.56
N TYR A 131 25.37 10.41 -2.39
CA TYR A 131 25.15 9.05 -2.88
C TYR A 131 24.71 8.96 -4.35
N ASN A 132 24.36 10.08 -4.99
CA ASN A 132 23.98 10.11 -6.40
C ASN A 132 25.20 10.43 -7.28
N ASP A 133 25.31 9.83 -8.46
CA ASP A 133 26.40 10.15 -9.40
C ASP A 133 26.19 11.48 -10.16
N THR A 134 25.00 12.05 -10.04
CA THR A 134 24.55 13.24 -10.75
C THR A 134 23.87 14.22 -9.80
N ILE A 135 23.75 15.46 -10.25
CA ILE A 135 22.99 16.52 -9.57
C ILE A 135 21.60 16.57 -10.17
N THR A 136 20.58 16.65 -9.32
CA THR A 136 19.21 16.89 -9.78
C THR A 136 19.03 18.39 -9.96
N ARG A 137 18.73 18.81 -11.19
CA ARG A 137 18.42 20.20 -11.54
C ARG A 137 16.94 20.35 -11.86
N ILE A 138 16.27 21.26 -11.16
CA ILE A 138 14.93 21.74 -11.53
C ILE A 138 15.07 23.07 -12.26
N ARG A 139 14.50 23.15 -13.47
CA ARG A 139 14.37 24.39 -14.25
C ARG A 139 12.96 24.94 -14.10
N ILE A 140 12.85 26.23 -13.83
CA ILE A 140 11.59 26.97 -13.86
C ILE A 140 11.65 27.95 -15.03
N TYR A 141 10.74 27.76 -15.98
CA TYR A 141 10.65 28.60 -17.18
C TYR A 141 9.90 29.90 -16.88
N PRO A 142 10.17 30.99 -17.63
CA PRO A 142 9.43 32.23 -17.49
C PRO A 142 7.91 32.02 -17.64
N TYR A 143 7.13 32.72 -16.81
CA TYR A 143 5.68 32.69 -16.85
C TYR A 143 5.12 33.07 -18.25
N ASN A 144 4.16 32.29 -18.74
CA ASN A 144 3.46 32.56 -19.99
C ASN A 144 2.05 33.11 -19.72
N ALA A 145 1.90 34.43 -19.92
CA ALA A 145 0.63 35.13 -19.73
C ALA A 145 -0.50 34.73 -20.71
N GLN A 146 -0.17 34.13 -21.86
CA GLN A 146 -1.18 33.71 -22.84
C GLN A 146 -1.88 32.43 -22.41
N THR A 147 -1.15 31.53 -21.76
CA THR A 147 -1.67 30.26 -21.26
C THR A 147 -1.94 30.29 -19.76
N ASN A 148 -1.54 31.35 -19.06
CA ASN A 148 -1.58 31.47 -17.60
C ASN A 148 -0.88 30.29 -16.91
N THR A 149 0.35 29.99 -17.33
CA THR A 149 1.12 28.86 -16.82
C THR A 149 2.60 29.16 -16.71
N THR A 150 3.24 28.60 -15.70
CA THR A 150 4.70 28.40 -15.60
C THR A 150 5.03 26.95 -16.00
N GLN A 151 6.23 26.69 -16.53
CA GLN A 151 6.70 25.32 -16.79
C GLN A 151 7.83 24.96 -15.84
N SER A 152 7.87 23.70 -15.40
CA SER A 152 8.95 23.11 -14.62
C SER A 152 9.53 21.91 -15.37
N GLN A 153 10.83 21.68 -15.28
CA GLN A 153 11.50 20.55 -15.91
C GLN A 153 12.61 20.01 -15.01
N SER A 154 12.70 18.69 -14.86
CA SER A 154 13.78 18.04 -14.13
C SER A 154 14.87 17.54 -15.08
N CYS A 155 16.13 17.74 -14.73
CA CYS A 155 17.30 17.35 -15.49
C CYS A 155 18.32 16.68 -14.56
N GLN A 156 19.08 15.73 -15.09
CA GLN A 156 20.30 15.24 -14.45
C GLN A 156 21.49 16.04 -14.99
N VAL A 157 22.32 16.60 -14.12
CA VAL A 157 23.52 17.37 -14.52
C VAL A 157 24.79 16.78 -13.92
N SER A 158 25.92 17.02 -14.59
CA SER A 158 27.22 16.51 -14.16
C SER A 158 27.67 17.10 -12.83
N LYS A 159 28.31 16.29 -12.00
CA LYS A 159 29.02 16.75 -10.80
C LYS A 159 30.28 17.49 -11.22
N ASN A 160 30.24 18.82 -11.13
CA ASN A 160 31.41 19.69 -11.28
C ASN A 160 31.43 20.71 -10.14
N ALA A 161 32.61 20.91 -9.56
CA ALA A 161 32.85 21.90 -8.51
C ALA A 161 32.61 23.34 -9.00
N VAL A 162 32.81 23.59 -10.29
CA VAL A 162 32.45 24.86 -10.95
C VAL A 162 31.03 24.72 -11.49
N VAL A 163 30.08 25.45 -10.90
CA VAL A 163 28.65 25.36 -11.24
C VAL A 163 28.37 25.69 -12.71
N GLU A 164 29.13 26.64 -13.27
CA GLU A 164 29.02 27.08 -14.66
C GLU A 164 29.49 26.02 -15.67
N GLU A 165 30.28 25.04 -15.21
CA GLU A 165 30.74 23.90 -16.00
C GLU A 165 29.87 22.65 -15.81
N ARG A 166 28.76 22.75 -15.07
CA ARG A 166 27.78 21.67 -14.94
C ARG A 166 26.97 21.56 -16.23
N GLU A 167 26.98 20.38 -16.83
CA GLU A 167 26.32 20.10 -18.10
C GLU A 167 25.15 19.13 -17.90
N VAL A 168 24.08 19.29 -18.66
CA VAL A 168 22.98 18.31 -18.68
C VAL A 168 23.49 16.99 -19.24
N ILE A 169 23.28 15.92 -18.47
CA ILE A 169 23.58 14.56 -18.87
C ILE A 169 22.31 13.94 -19.45
N GLY A 170 22.38 13.52 -20.70
CA GLY A 170 21.25 12.90 -21.39
C GLY A 170 20.12 13.90 -21.70
N THR A 171 18.88 13.45 -21.55
CA THR A 171 17.68 14.26 -21.81
C THR A 171 16.98 14.60 -20.52
N CYS A 172 16.61 15.86 -20.34
CA CYS A 172 15.69 16.27 -19.28
C CYS A 172 14.31 15.64 -19.44
N SER A 173 13.52 15.66 -18.37
CA SER A 173 12.11 15.25 -18.39
C SER A 173 11.29 16.09 -19.37
N GLU A 174 10.10 15.61 -19.72
CA GLU A 174 9.10 16.46 -20.35
C GLU A 174 8.73 17.62 -19.40
N PRO A 175 8.51 18.85 -19.92
CA PRO A 175 8.09 19.98 -19.10
C PRO A 175 6.70 19.77 -18.48
N LEU A 176 6.61 19.90 -17.16
CA LEU A 176 5.37 19.94 -16.41
C LEU A 176 4.78 21.36 -16.43
N LYS A 177 3.48 21.49 -16.71
CA LYS A 177 2.78 22.77 -16.66
C LYS A 177 2.21 23.01 -15.26
N LEU A 178 2.61 24.12 -14.66
CA LEU A 178 2.08 24.64 -13.41
C LEU A 178 1.08 25.76 -13.72
N ALA A 179 -0.04 25.80 -13.00
CA ALA A 179 -1.04 26.84 -13.19
C ALA A 179 -0.58 28.16 -12.55
N GLY A 180 -0.75 29.27 -13.27
CA GLY A 180 -0.40 30.60 -12.80
C GLY A 180 1.10 30.93 -12.91
N ASP A 181 1.47 32.02 -12.24
CA ASP A 181 2.85 32.53 -12.13
C ASP A 181 3.51 31.91 -10.89
N VAL A 182 4.27 30.85 -11.11
CA VAL A 182 5.03 30.16 -10.06
C VAL A 182 6.49 30.58 -10.17
N SER A 183 7.02 31.17 -9.09
CA SER A 183 8.44 31.52 -8.99
C SER A 183 9.25 30.38 -8.38
N LEU A 184 10.57 30.34 -8.66
CA LEU A 184 11.44 29.37 -7.99
C LEU A 184 11.47 29.58 -6.47
N ASP A 185 11.42 30.82 -6.00
CA ASP A 185 11.40 31.13 -4.55
C ASP A 185 10.18 30.52 -3.87
N SER A 186 8.99 30.77 -4.40
CA SER A 186 7.75 30.18 -3.87
C SER A 186 7.74 28.65 -3.89
N LEU A 187 8.46 28.04 -4.84
CA LEU A 187 8.55 26.59 -4.94
C LEU A 187 9.53 26.00 -3.91
N ILE A 188 10.67 26.67 -3.69
CA ILE A 188 11.63 26.26 -2.66
C ILE A 188 11.02 26.44 -1.28
N GLU A 189 10.40 27.59 -1.00
CA GLU A 189 9.69 27.86 0.26
C GLU A 189 8.58 26.83 0.49
N GLY A 190 7.71 26.58 -0.50
CA GLY A 190 6.67 25.57 -0.38
C GLY A 190 7.20 24.15 -0.14
N ASN A 191 8.33 23.78 -0.79
CA ASN A 191 8.97 22.49 -0.57
C ASN A 191 9.66 22.39 0.81
N PHE A 192 10.14 23.51 1.36
CA PHE A 192 10.67 23.57 2.72
C PHE A 192 9.54 23.38 3.74
N ASP A 193 8.46 24.15 3.60
CA ASP A 193 7.30 24.08 4.50
C ASP A 193 6.63 22.70 4.49
N SER A 194 6.67 21.99 3.36
CA SER A 194 6.16 20.63 3.25
C SER A 194 7.18 19.54 3.63
N GLY A 195 8.38 19.90 4.08
CA GLY A 195 9.47 18.96 4.43
C GLY A 195 10.15 18.27 3.25
N ILE A 196 9.76 18.53 2.00
CA ILE A 196 10.34 17.91 0.80
C ILE A 196 11.81 18.30 0.63
N LEU A 197 12.17 19.53 1.01
CA LEU A 197 13.55 20.01 0.91
C LEU A 197 14.46 19.46 2.03
N THR A 198 13.88 18.98 3.13
CA THR A 198 14.61 18.57 4.32
C THR A 198 14.58 17.07 4.58
N THR A 199 13.67 16.32 3.96
CA THR A 199 13.51 14.88 4.15
C THR A 199 13.93 14.09 2.90
N TYR A 200 14.75 13.06 3.10
CA TYR A 200 15.39 12.28 2.03
C TYR A 200 15.30 10.78 2.30
N ASP A 201 14.81 10.02 1.33
CA ASP A 201 14.88 8.56 1.35
C ASP A 201 16.21 8.10 0.77
N VAL A 202 17.01 7.43 1.61
CA VAL A 202 18.29 6.85 1.24
C VAL A 202 18.11 5.35 1.06
N PRO A 203 18.32 4.81 -0.16
CA PRO A 203 18.23 3.38 -0.41
C PRO A 203 19.06 2.56 0.58
N SER A 204 18.48 1.44 1.03
CA SER A 204 19.06 0.50 1.99
C SER A 204 19.30 1.01 3.42
N ASN A 205 19.04 2.28 3.69
CA ASN A 205 19.34 2.89 4.97
C ASN A 205 18.05 3.37 5.64
N GLY A 206 17.30 4.29 5.05
CA GLY A 206 16.14 4.86 5.73
C GLY A 206 15.76 6.23 5.21
N THR A 207 14.82 6.86 5.90
CA THR A 207 14.48 8.26 5.71
C THR A 207 15.32 9.11 6.65
N TYR A 208 15.90 10.18 6.13
CA TYR A 208 16.78 11.09 6.84
C TYR A 208 16.25 12.52 6.75
N VAL A 209 16.45 13.29 7.82
CA VAL A 209 16.16 14.72 7.86
C VAL A 209 17.46 15.51 7.95
N ILE A 210 17.54 16.64 7.24
CA ILE A 210 18.62 17.61 7.38
C ILE A 210 18.15 18.87 8.08
N ASP A 211 19.08 19.54 8.76
CA ASP A 211 18.87 20.87 9.31
C ASP A 211 19.53 21.94 8.41
N LEU A 212 18.72 22.71 7.69
CA LEU A 212 19.23 23.79 6.83
C LEU A 212 19.88 24.95 7.62
N SER A 213 19.71 25.00 8.95
CA SER A 213 20.36 25.98 9.82
C SER A 213 21.77 25.54 10.28
N GLU A 214 22.15 24.27 10.06
CA GLU A 214 23.40 23.67 10.54
C GLU A 214 24.65 24.46 10.13
N THR A 215 24.67 24.94 8.88
CA THR A 215 25.84 25.63 8.31
C THR A 215 25.99 27.09 8.74
N GLY A 216 25.02 27.61 9.53
CA GLY A 216 24.98 29.01 9.95
C GLY A 216 24.83 30.01 8.79
N GLN A 217 24.44 29.53 7.61
CA GLN A 217 24.05 30.37 6.48
C GLN A 217 22.58 30.76 6.65
N ASP A 218 22.22 32.02 6.36
CA ASP A 218 20.89 32.61 6.61
C ASP A 218 19.77 32.05 5.69
N ILE A 219 19.68 30.72 5.50
CA ILE A 219 18.62 30.04 4.73
C ILE A 219 17.34 29.94 5.56
N VAL A 220 17.48 29.77 6.88
CA VAL A 220 16.37 29.62 7.83
C VAL A 220 16.47 30.74 8.86
N ASN A 221 15.35 31.39 9.15
CA ASN A 221 15.26 32.42 10.17
C ASN A 221 15.36 31.80 11.59
N PRO A 222 15.69 32.60 12.62
CA PRO A 222 15.72 32.11 14.01
C PRO A 222 14.40 31.54 14.55
N ASP A 223 13.27 31.82 13.89
CA ASP A 223 11.96 31.29 14.22
C ASP A 223 11.63 29.97 13.50
N GLY A 224 12.56 29.43 12.70
CA GLY A 224 12.40 28.19 11.94
C GLY A 224 11.76 28.36 10.56
N SER A 225 11.31 29.57 10.19
CA SER A 225 10.76 29.83 8.86
C SER A 225 11.84 29.88 7.78
N PHE A 226 11.50 29.46 6.56
CA PHE A 226 12.37 29.68 5.41
C PHE A 226 12.64 31.18 5.22
N ASN A 227 13.88 31.55 4.94
CA ASN A 227 14.26 32.93 4.62
C ASN A 227 14.37 33.09 3.10
N GLN A 228 15.54 32.79 2.54
CA GLN A 228 15.79 32.81 1.10
C GLN A 228 17.14 32.17 0.78
N MET A 229 17.27 31.66 -0.44
CA MET A 229 18.57 31.31 -1.02
C MET A 229 19.07 32.42 -1.94
N THR A 230 20.27 32.92 -1.67
CA THR A 230 20.95 33.95 -2.48
C THR A 230 21.40 33.34 -3.81
N PRO A 231 20.97 33.87 -4.96
CA PRO A 231 21.40 33.37 -6.27
C PRO A 231 22.92 33.39 -6.41
N GLY A 232 23.49 32.31 -6.94
CA GLY A 232 24.93 32.17 -7.15
C GLY A 232 25.72 31.69 -5.92
N THR A 233 25.05 31.43 -4.79
CA THR A 233 25.68 30.87 -3.58
C THR A 233 25.44 29.36 -3.48
N LEU A 234 26.49 28.62 -3.13
CA LEU A 234 26.43 27.20 -2.78
C LEU A 234 26.18 27.07 -1.27
N TYR A 235 25.14 26.33 -0.92
CA TYR A 235 24.73 26.03 0.45
C TYR A 235 25.04 24.58 0.79
N GLY A 236 25.47 24.30 2.02
CA GLY A 236 25.90 22.97 2.48
C GLY A 236 27.40 22.91 2.79
N PRO A 237 27.94 21.72 3.06
CA PRO A 237 27.22 20.44 3.14
C PRO A 237 26.30 20.36 4.37
N PHE A 238 25.25 19.54 4.29
CA PHE A 238 24.33 19.26 5.41
C PHE A 238 24.39 17.79 5.81
N THR A 239 24.32 17.54 7.11
CA THR A 239 24.34 16.20 7.70
C THR A 239 22.92 15.64 7.77
N GLY A 240 22.73 14.41 7.26
CA GLY A 240 21.48 13.67 7.43
C GLY A 240 21.40 13.00 8.79
N GLN A 241 20.30 13.21 9.51
CA GLN A 241 19.94 12.51 10.75
C GLN A 241 18.86 11.48 10.46
N PHE A 242 19.02 10.27 10.96
CA PHE A 242 18.04 9.20 10.77
C PHE A 242 16.70 9.55 11.43
N GLU A 243 15.61 9.44 10.66
CA GLU A 243 14.24 9.69 11.12
C GLU A 243 13.47 8.38 11.27
N SER A 244 13.45 7.56 10.22
CA SER A 244 12.67 6.32 10.21
C SER A 244 13.23 5.27 9.26
N ALA A 245 13.04 4.00 9.59
CA ALA A 245 13.40 2.90 8.71
C ALA A 245 12.42 2.76 7.54
N ILE A 246 12.94 2.35 6.39
CA ILE A 246 12.10 1.99 5.23
C ILE A 246 11.67 0.53 5.38
N LYS A 247 10.37 0.27 5.18
CA LYS A 247 9.79 -1.08 5.24
C LYS A 247 9.30 -1.52 3.87
N LEU A 248 9.43 -2.81 3.56
CA LEU A 248 8.75 -3.43 2.43
C LEU A 248 7.33 -3.80 2.87
N GLY A 249 6.33 -3.20 2.23
CA GLY A 249 4.92 -3.47 2.50
C GLY A 249 4.18 -4.03 1.30
N VAL A 250 2.89 -4.33 1.48
CA VAL A 250 1.97 -4.78 0.44
C VAL A 250 0.98 -3.66 0.12
N ASP A 251 1.21 -2.97 -1.01
CA ASP A 251 0.27 -1.96 -1.51
C ASP A 251 -1.07 -2.60 -1.88
N ARG A 252 -1.01 -3.77 -2.53
CA ARG A 252 -2.18 -4.56 -2.90
C ARG A 252 -1.79 -6.00 -3.15
N LEU A 253 -2.56 -6.94 -2.63
CA LEU A 253 -2.54 -8.34 -2.97
C LEU A 253 -3.95 -8.74 -3.38
N ASP A 254 -4.10 -9.27 -4.59
CA ASP A 254 -5.33 -9.87 -5.09
C ASP A 254 -5.07 -11.35 -5.36
N LEU A 255 -6.01 -12.19 -4.98
CA LEU A 255 -6.05 -13.61 -5.33
C LEU A 255 -7.48 -13.95 -5.74
N THR A 256 -7.64 -14.43 -6.96
CA THR A 256 -8.91 -14.92 -7.49
C THR A 256 -8.74 -16.39 -7.87
N LEU A 257 -9.58 -17.24 -7.30
CA LEU A 257 -9.75 -18.63 -7.72
C LEU A 257 -11.12 -18.78 -8.35
N THR A 258 -11.15 -19.31 -9.56
CA THR A 258 -12.39 -19.68 -10.26
C THR A 258 -12.33 -21.17 -10.58
N SER A 259 -13.46 -21.84 -10.42
CA SER A 259 -13.65 -23.24 -10.79
C SER A 259 -15.13 -23.47 -11.05
N ASN A 260 -15.50 -24.64 -11.58
CA ASN A 260 -16.89 -25.05 -11.69
C ASN A 260 -17.12 -26.31 -10.86
N MET A 261 -18.24 -26.33 -10.14
CA MET A 261 -18.78 -27.55 -9.54
C MET A 261 -19.81 -28.18 -10.47
N ILE A 262 -20.01 -29.49 -10.36
CA ILE A 262 -21.11 -30.19 -11.03
C ILE A 262 -22.19 -30.51 -10.01
N VAL A 263 -23.38 -29.94 -10.20
CA VAL A 263 -24.57 -30.22 -9.40
C VAL A 263 -25.68 -30.65 -10.36
N GLU A 264 -26.20 -31.86 -10.18
CA GLU A 264 -27.30 -32.40 -11.03
C GLU A 264 -27.01 -32.30 -12.55
N GLU A 265 -25.77 -32.60 -12.96
CA GLU A 265 -25.29 -32.52 -14.35
C GLU A 265 -25.15 -31.10 -14.92
N GLN A 266 -25.35 -30.05 -14.10
CA GLN A 266 -25.12 -28.66 -14.46
C GLN A 266 -23.78 -28.16 -13.90
N LEU A 267 -23.07 -27.35 -14.69
CA LEU A 267 -21.90 -26.62 -14.24
C LEU A 267 -22.34 -25.39 -13.46
N ILE A 268 -21.85 -25.25 -12.24
CA ILE A 268 -22.09 -24.10 -11.37
C ILE A 268 -20.74 -23.47 -11.05
N PRO A 269 -20.49 -22.21 -11.43
CA PRO A 269 -19.24 -21.55 -11.16
C PRO A 269 -19.08 -21.27 -9.66
N VAL A 270 -17.83 -21.31 -9.24
CA VAL A 270 -17.38 -21.01 -7.89
C VAL A 270 -16.27 -19.99 -7.98
N LEU A 271 -16.41 -18.95 -7.18
CA LEU A 271 -15.48 -17.85 -7.08
C LEU A 271 -14.98 -17.77 -5.63
N LEU A 272 -13.67 -17.66 -5.48
CA LEU A 272 -13.04 -17.25 -4.23
C LEU A 272 -12.14 -16.06 -4.54
N GLU A 273 -12.38 -14.95 -3.86
CA GLU A 273 -11.57 -13.75 -3.96
C GLU A 273 -10.99 -13.42 -2.61
N PHE A 274 -9.73 -13.01 -2.61
CA PHE A 274 -9.04 -12.52 -1.44
C PHE A 274 -8.29 -11.27 -1.83
N THR A 275 -8.47 -10.21 -1.05
CA THR A 275 -7.72 -8.96 -1.20
C THR A 275 -7.06 -8.59 0.12
N MET A 276 -5.85 -8.06 0.05
CA MET A 276 -5.14 -7.53 1.20
C MET A 276 -4.37 -6.27 0.82
N GLN A 277 -4.46 -5.26 1.67
CA GLN A 277 -3.65 -4.06 1.61
C GLN A 277 -3.05 -3.84 3.00
N ARG A 278 -1.72 -3.76 3.08
CA ARG A 278 -0.98 -3.45 4.30
C ARG A 278 0.26 -2.71 3.89
N ARG A 279 0.25 -1.37 3.95
CA ARG A 279 1.41 -0.56 3.53
C ARG A 279 2.44 -0.39 4.64
N VAL A 280 1.94 -0.32 5.87
CA VAL A 280 2.70 -0.17 7.11
C VAL A 280 2.28 -1.27 8.09
N ASP A 281 2.94 -1.35 9.24
CA ASP A 281 2.70 -2.45 10.17
C ASP A 281 1.30 -2.37 10.79
N ASP A 282 0.80 -1.16 11.03
CA ASP A 282 -0.32 -0.94 11.95
C ASP A 282 -1.67 -0.70 11.24
N ILE A 283 -1.64 -0.43 9.93
CA ILE A 283 -2.85 -0.19 9.12
C ILE A 283 -2.94 -1.26 8.03
N TYR A 284 -4.00 -2.06 8.08
CA TYR A 284 -4.29 -3.01 7.03
C TYR A 284 -5.78 -3.26 6.80
N SER A 285 -6.11 -3.63 5.57
CA SER A 285 -7.44 -4.03 5.12
C SER A 285 -7.32 -5.40 4.47
N THR A 286 -8.22 -6.30 4.80
CA THR A 286 -8.30 -7.63 4.19
C THR A 286 -9.74 -8.01 3.94
N SER A 287 -10.02 -8.60 2.79
CA SER A 287 -11.33 -9.15 2.49
C SER A 287 -11.21 -10.52 1.84
N MET A 288 -12.22 -11.35 2.08
CA MET A 288 -12.35 -12.66 1.50
C MET A 288 -13.80 -12.87 1.10
N ALA A 289 -14.04 -13.15 -0.18
CA ALA A 289 -15.33 -13.51 -0.71
C ALA A 289 -15.29 -14.96 -1.22
N TYR A 290 -16.35 -15.70 -0.95
CA TYR A 290 -16.62 -16.99 -1.56
C TYR A 290 -18.06 -16.99 -2.05
N ALA A 291 -18.26 -17.32 -3.32
CA ALA A 291 -19.59 -17.37 -3.91
C ALA A 291 -19.71 -18.56 -4.84
N TYR A 292 -20.91 -19.13 -4.90
CA TYR A 292 -21.32 -19.96 -6.01
C TYR A 292 -22.79 -19.62 -6.36
N ALA A 293 -23.06 -19.49 -7.65
CA ALA A 293 -24.38 -19.22 -8.23
C ALA A 293 -24.38 -19.73 -9.68
N PRO A 294 -25.53 -19.99 -10.32
CA PRO A 294 -25.60 -20.27 -11.76
C PRO A 294 -24.90 -19.19 -12.61
N ASP A 295 -24.35 -19.57 -13.76
CA ASP A 295 -23.49 -18.73 -14.62
C ASP A 295 -24.11 -17.36 -14.98
N ASP A 296 -25.43 -17.28 -15.16
CA ASP A 296 -26.14 -16.04 -15.52
C ASP A 296 -26.36 -15.07 -14.35
N GLU A 297 -26.04 -15.49 -13.11
CA GLU A 297 -26.30 -14.73 -11.88
C GLU A 297 -25.02 -14.38 -11.11
N LEU A 298 -23.85 -14.94 -11.51
CA LEU A 298 -22.56 -14.73 -10.83
C LEU A 298 -21.89 -13.39 -11.21
N ASP A 299 -22.09 -12.89 -12.44
CA ASP A 299 -21.51 -11.61 -12.91
C ASP A 299 -22.00 -10.40 -12.06
N ASP A 300 -23.22 -10.45 -11.52
CA ASP A 300 -23.76 -9.42 -10.63
C ASP A 300 -23.17 -9.49 -9.20
N ALA A 301 -22.61 -10.65 -8.82
CA ALA A 301 -22.06 -10.89 -7.48
C ALA A 301 -20.64 -10.29 -7.31
N SER A 302 -19.87 -10.15 -8.38
CA SER A 302 -18.51 -9.56 -8.31
C SER A 302 -18.51 -8.04 -8.29
N GLU A 303 -19.58 -7.39 -8.79
CA GLU A 303 -19.69 -5.92 -8.78
C GLU A 303 -20.30 -5.36 -7.48
N LEU A 304 -21.01 -6.18 -6.70
CA LEU A 304 -21.69 -5.79 -5.46
C LEU A 304 -21.24 -6.67 -4.29
N LEU A 305 -20.36 -6.10 -3.46
CA LEU A 305 -19.95 -6.57 -2.12
C LEU A 305 -20.93 -7.59 -1.49
N GLY A 306 -20.54 -8.87 -1.50
CA GLY A 306 -20.95 -9.88 -0.52
C GLY A 306 -22.34 -10.51 -0.67
N VAL A 307 -23.04 -10.37 -1.81
CA VAL A 307 -24.31 -11.06 -2.03
C VAL A 307 -24.30 -11.78 -3.38
N ALA A 308 -24.13 -13.10 -3.37
CA ALA A 308 -24.41 -13.92 -4.53
C ALA A 308 -25.93 -13.84 -4.81
N ILE A 309 -26.35 -13.31 -5.96
CA ILE A 309 -27.78 -13.20 -6.31
C ILE A 309 -28.16 -14.50 -7.04
N GLY A 310 -29.35 -15.04 -6.77
CA GLY A 310 -29.83 -16.23 -7.47
C GLY A 310 -30.82 -17.08 -6.69
N ALA A 311 -31.42 -18.07 -7.37
CA ALA A 311 -32.35 -19.02 -6.75
C ALA A 311 -31.62 -20.02 -5.83
N ASP A 312 -30.43 -20.48 -6.23
CA ASP A 312 -29.60 -21.46 -5.49
C ASP A 312 -28.18 -20.94 -5.19
N ALA A 313 -28.06 -19.63 -4.92
CA ALA A 313 -26.82 -18.96 -4.60
C ALA A 313 -26.45 -19.08 -3.10
N GLN A 314 -25.15 -19.24 -2.85
CA GLN A 314 -24.56 -19.03 -1.52
C GLN A 314 -23.38 -18.09 -1.60
N GLY A 315 -23.30 -17.19 -0.63
CA GLY A 315 -22.22 -16.21 -0.52
C GLY A 315 -21.71 -16.16 0.91
N PHE A 316 -20.39 -16.11 1.05
CA PHE A 316 -19.69 -15.81 2.28
C PHE A 316 -18.78 -14.63 1.99
N PHE A 317 -18.84 -13.60 2.82
CA PHE A 317 -17.96 -12.44 2.71
C PHE A 317 -17.46 -12.05 4.08
N PHE A 318 -16.15 -11.93 4.20
CA PHE A 318 -15.45 -11.49 5.38
C PHE A 318 -14.62 -10.25 5.02
N GLU A 319 -14.65 -9.25 5.88
CA GLU A 319 -13.84 -8.05 5.76
C GLU A 319 -13.32 -7.69 7.14
N TYR A 320 -12.06 -7.28 7.19
CA TYR A 320 -11.41 -6.84 8.41
C TYR A 320 -10.48 -5.68 8.10
N ASP A 321 -10.73 -4.57 8.76
CA ASP A 321 -9.99 -3.32 8.60
C ASP A 321 -9.45 -2.84 9.92
N VAL A 322 -8.20 -2.38 9.90
CA VAL A 322 -7.55 -1.65 10.99
C VAL A 322 -7.22 -0.26 10.48
N THR A 323 -7.74 0.73 11.16
CA THR A 323 -7.58 2.15 10.81
C THR A 323 -7.26 2.96 12.05
N GLU A 324 -6.71 4.15 11.84
CA GLU A 324 -6.49 5.13 12.89
C GLU A 324 -7.44 6.31 12.68
N GLU A 325 -8.09 6.76 13.75
CA GLU A 325 -8.89 7.98 13.76
C GLU A 325 -8.28 8.98 14.75
N GLN A 326 -8.18 10.25 14.34
CA GLN A 326 -7.68 11.32 15.21
C GLN A 326 -8.84 11.99 15.95
N LEU A 327 -8.82 11.91 17.29
CA LEU A 327 -9.74 12.64 18.14
C LEU A 327 -9.22 14.06 18.43
N SER A 328 -10.11 14.94 18.90
CA SER A 328 -9.74 16.32 19.21
C SER A 328 -8.71 16.38 20.34
N GLY A 329 -7.50 16.85 20.06
CA GLY A 329 -6.45 17.06 21.07
C GLY A 329 -5.29 16.07 21.03
N GLU A 330 -4.81 15.71 19.83
CA GLU A 330 -3.63 14.86 19.58
C GLU A 330 -3.76 13.36 19.92
N GLU A 331 -4.90 12.92 20.47
CA GLU A 331 -5.14 11.50 20.73
C GLU A 331 -5.53 10.76 19.43
N VAL A 332 -4.81 9.67 19.14
CA VAL A 332 -5.09 8.74 18.05
C VAL A 332 -5.74 7.50 18.65
N ILE A 333 -6.90 7.11 18.11
CA ILE A 333 -7.54 5.84 18.42
C ILE A 333 -7.31 4.86 17.27
N GLU A 334 -6.99 3.62 17.61
CA GLU A 334 -7.06 2.51 16.67
C GLU A 334 -8.49 1.99 16.63
N VAL A 335 -8.98 1.76 15.41
CA VAL A 335 -10.31 1.25 15.14
C VAL A 335 -10.18 -0.02 14.32
N GLU A 336 -10.65 -1.14 14.88
CA GLU A 336 -10.77 -2.40 14.18
C GLU A 336 -12.23 -2.68 13.83
N LEU A 337 -12.49 -2.89 12.55
CA LEU A 337 -13.81 -3.22 12.01
C LEU A 337 -13.76 -4.62 11.43
N GLY A 338 -14.71 -5.45 11.85
CA GLY A 338 -14.90 -6.80 11.31
C GLY A 338 -16.31 -6.93 10.76
N THR A 339 -16.44 -7.42 9.54
CA THR A 339 -17.74 -7.72 8.93
C THR A 339 -17.74 -9.15 8.41
N LEU A 340 -18.81 -9.88 8.73
CA LEU A 340 -19.09 -11.20 8.19
C LEU A 340 -20.51 -11.23 7.65
N ASN A 341 -20.65 -11.46 6.35
CA ASN A 341 -21.91 -11.67 5.66
C ASN A 341 -22.03 -13.13 5.23
N ILE A 342 -23.17 -13.75 5.54
CA ILE A 342 -23.53 -15.07 5.07
C ILE A 342 -24.86 -14.95 4.35
N TYR A 343 -24.83 -15.18 3.06
CA TYR A 343 -25.99 -15.19 2.19
C TYR A 343 -26.31 -16.60 1.72
N ARG A 344 -27.59 -16.94 1.71
CA ARG A 344 -28.10 -18.17 1.09
C ARG A 344 -29.52 -17.98 0.58
N SER A 345 -29.76 -18.36 -0.67
CA SER A 345 -31.09 -18.47 -1.27
C SER A 345 -31.60 -19.91 -1.25
N GLY A 346 -32.81 -20.14 -1.77
CA GLY A 346 -33.40 -21.48 -1.84
C GLY A 346 -33.81 -22.09 -0.49
N ILE A 347 -33.84 -21.31 0.59
CA ILE A 347 -34.18 -21.84 1.93
C ILE A 347 -35.69 -21.86 2.11
N ASN A 348 -36.24 -23.02 2.48
CA ASN A 348 -37.65 -23.12 2.85
C ASN A 348 -37.89 -22.65 4.29
N LEU A 349 -38.46 -21.45 4.43
CA LEU A 349 -38.85 -20.86 5.71
C LEU A 349 -40.35 -20.59 5.74
N GLY A 350 -41.05 -21.22 6.69
CA GLY A 350 -42.51 -21.08 6.82
C GLY A 350 -43.29 -21.63 5.62
N GLY A 351 -42.75 -22.63 4.91
CA GLY A 351 -43.39 -23.25 3.75
C GLY A 351 -43.24 -22.47 2.44
N ARG A 352 -42.36 -21.47 2.40
CA ARG A 352 -42.01 -20.70 1.20
C ARG A 352 -40.50 -20.64 1.05
N GLU A 353 -40.05 -20.68 -0.19
CA GLU A 353 -38.66 -20.44 -0.55
C GLU A 353 -38.32 -18.97 -0.35
N GLN A 354 -37.20 -18.70 0.31
CA GLN A 354 -36.76 -17.37 0.70
C GLN A 354 -35.23 -17.30 0.70
N SER A 355 -34.70 -16.10 0.45
CA SER A 355 -33.31 -15.78 0.73
C SER A 355 -33.11 -15.33 2.17
N VAL A 356 -31.91 -15.59 2.68
CA VAL A 356 -31.48 -15.24 4.02
C VAL A 356 -30.11 -14.58 3.93
N LEU A 357 -30.00 -13.41 4.57
CA LEU A 357 -28.74 -12.74 4.85
C LEU A 357 -28.60 -12.65 6.38
N THR A 358 -27.48 -13.18 6.86
CA THR A 358 -27.00 -12.97 8.23
C THR A 358 -25.77 -12.09 8.15
N ASN A 359 -25.73 -11.05 8.97
CA ASN A 359 -24.60 -10.15 9.05
C ASN A 359 -24.14 -10.05 10.52
N ILE A 360 -22.83 -10.18 10.71
CA ILE A 360 -22.15 -9.97 11.98
C ILE A 360 -21.16 -8.82 11.76
N VAL A 361 -21.30 -7.76 12.55
CA VAL A 361 -20.39 -6.61 12.51
C VAL A 361 -19.81 -6.42 13.89
N SER A 362 -18.49 -6.35 13.98
CA SER A 362 -17.74 -5.98 15.18
C SER A 362 -17.05 -4.65 14.98
N ARG A 363 -17.00 -3.86 16.05
CA ARG A 363 -16.18 -2.65 16.13
C ARG A 363 -15.46 -2.66 17.46
N SER A 364 -14.15 -2.50 17.43
CA SER A 364 -13.29 -2.32 18.59
C SER A 364 -12.56 -0.99 18.43
N GLU A 365 -12.56 -0.18 19.48
CA GLU A 365 -11.84 1.09 19.53
C GLU A 365 -10.95 1.09 20.78
N TYR A 366 -9.72 1.54 20.64
CA TYR A 366 -8.81 1.67 21.77
C TYR A 366 -7.77 2.75 21.51
N LEU A 367 -7.29 3.38 22.59
CA LEU A 367 -6.20 4.35 22.53
C LEU A 367 -4.88 3.61 22.38
N GLN A 368 -4.09 3.98 21.38
CA GLN A 368 -2.72 3.48 21.22
C GLN A 368 -1.90 3.91 22.45
N GLY A 369 -1.32 2.97 23.20
CA GLY A 369 -0.81 3.28 24.54
C GLY A 369 0.00 2.17 25.25
N ASP A 370 0.25 2.35 26.56
CA ASP A 370 1.29 1.62 27.31
C ASP A 370 1.01 0.12 27.51
N ALA A 371 2.11 -0.64 27.64
CA ALA A 371 2.29 -2.10 27.64
C ALA A 371 1.48 -2.95 28.66
N GLU A 372 0.34 -2.47 29.16
CA GLU A 372 -0.43 -3.12 30.23
C GLU A 372 -1.66 -3.89 29.73
N THR A 373 -2.26 -3.51 28.59
CA THR A 373 -3.52 -4.12 28.09
C THR A 373 -3.46 -4.40 26.59
N ALA A 374 -3.86 -5.59 26.15
CA ALA A 374 -4.03 -5.92 24.74
C ALA A 374 -5.50 -5.75 24.33
N CYS A 375 -5.76 -4.89 23.35
CA CYS A 375 -7.05 -4.79 22.66
C CYS A 375 -6.89 -5.18 21.19
N GLY A 376 -7.97 -5.70 20.58
CA GLY A 376 -7.99 -6.02 19.16
C GLY A 376 -7.15 -7.23 18.75
N LEU A 377 -7.07 -7.48 17.43
CA LEU A 377 -6.21 -8.51 16.85
C LEU A 377 -4.89 -7.96 16.30
N ASN A 378 -4.84 -6.70 15.87
CA ASN A 378 -3.67 -6.08 15.22
C ASN A 378 -2.46 -6.01 16.15
N ASP A 379 -2.69 -5.59 17.40
CA ASP A 379 -1.65 -5.21 18.35
C ASP A 379 -1.69 -6.04 19.65
N ARG A 380 -2.36 -7.20 19.59
CA ARG A 380 -2.49 -8.12 20.73
C ARG A 380 -1.13 -8.50 21.36
N ASP A 381 -0.09 -8.60 20.54
CA ASP A 381 1.27 -8.96 20.97
C ASP A 381 2.12 -7.74 21.39
N LYS A 382 1.70 -6.52 21.03
CA LYS A 382 2.41 -5.26 21.36
C LYS A 382 1.91 -4.61 22.66
N LEU A 383 0.80 -5.11 23.24
CA LEU A 383 0.19 -4.66 24.50
C LEU A 383 -0.15 -3.16 24.50
N SER A 384 -0.63 -2.60 23.38
CA SER A 384 -0.66 -1.16 23.17
C SER A 384 -2.00 -0.46 23.51
N SER A 385 -2.69 -0.79 24.61
CA SER A 385 -3.92 -0.08 24.99
C SER A 385 -3.82 0.68 26.31
N ASN A 386 -4.11 1.99 26.25
CA ASN A 386 -4.32 2.86 27.42
C ASN A 386 -5.83 3.00 27.73
N GLY A 387 -6.49 1.91 28.12
CA GLY A 387 -7.91 1.95 28.53
C GLY A 387 -8.64 0.61 28.53
N ASP A 388 -9.94 0.67 28.88
CA ASP A 388 -10.88 -0.46 28.77
C ASP A 388 -11.16 -0.75 27.29
N CYS A 389 -11.04 -2.02 26.87
CA CYS A 389 -11.41 -2.45 25.52
C CYS A 389 -12.93 -2.67 25.42
N ASP A 390 -13.67 -1.75 24.82
CA ASP A 390 -15.10 -1.94 24.55
C ASP A 390 -15.30 -2.65 23.20
N ALA A 391 -15.26 -3.99 23.19
CA ALA A 391 -15.60 -4.78 22.00
C ALA A 391 -17.11 -5.12 21.98
N VAL A 392 -17.82 -4.64 20.96
CA VAL A 392 -19.23 -5.01 20.71
C VAL A 392 -19.37 -5.56 19.30
N ALA A 393 -20.06 -6.71 19.19
CA ALA A 393 -20.51 -7.23 17.91
C ALA A 393 -22.04 -7.29 17.85
N TYR A 394 -22.59 -6.97 16.68
CA TYR A 394 -24.01 -6.98 16.40
C TYR A 394 -24.33 -8.14 15.46
N LEU A 395 -25.26 -9.00 15.87
CA LEU A 395 -25.81 -10.06 15.04
C LEU A 395 -27.13 -9.60 14.46
N THR A 396 -27.22 -9.56 13.14
CA THR A 396 -28.46 -9.22 12.43
C THR A 396 -28.91 -10.36 11.52
N PHE A 397 -30.23 -10.49 11.36
CA PHE A 397 -30.86 -11.40 10.42
C PHE A 397 -31.91 -10.64 9.63
N ARG A 398 -31.78 -10.61 8.31
CA ARG A 398 -32.66 -9.79 7.43
C ARG A 398 -32.68 -8.31 7.81
N GLY A 399 -31.55 -7.77 8.26
CA GLY A 399 -31.43 -6.39 8.73
C GLY A 399 -32.11 -6.10 10.07
N ALA A 400 -32.71 -7.10 10.73
CA ALA A 400 -33.20 -6.97 12.10
C ALA A 400 -32.10 -7.38 13.09
N LEU A 401 -31.83 -6.54 14.10
CA LEU A 401 -30.95 -6.88 15.21
C LEU A 401 -31.51 -8.08 15.97
N LEU A 402 -30.72 -9.15 16.09
CA LEU A 402 -31.06 -10.35 16.84
C LEU A 402 -30.33 -10.44 18.18
N ALA A 403 -29.05 -10.05 18.21
CA ALA A 403 -28.25 -10.13 19.41
C ALA A 403 -27.12 -9.11 19.41
N THR A 404 -26.64 -8.79 20.61
CA THR A 404 -25.40 -8.07 20.84
C THR A 404 -24.44 -9.00 21.59
N ILE A 405 -23.23 -9.13 21.10
CA ILE A 405 -22.13 -9.84 21.77
C ILE A 405 -21.24 -8.77 22.37
N ARG A 406 -20.92 -8.92 23.66
CA ARG A 406 -20.00 -8.03 24.36
C ARG A 406 -19.23 -8.80 25.41
N GLU A 407 -18.06 -8.29 25.75
CA GLU A 407 -17.35 -8.74 26.94
C GLU A 407 -18.07 -8.23 28.19
N GLU A 408 -18.39 -9.12 29.14
CA GLU A 408 -19.03 -8.74 30.41
C GLU A 408 -18.06 -8.86 31.60
N ARG A 409 -16.96 -9.60 31.41
CA ARG A 409 -15.82 -9.79 32.32
C ARG A 409 -14.59 -10.15 31.48
N PRO A 410 -13.35 -9.96 31.99
CA PRO A 410 -12.13 -10.37 31.28
C PRO A 410 -12.24 -11.78 30.71
N ASP A 411 -12.09 -11.91 29.39
CA ASP A 411 -12.18 -13.12 28.57
C ASP A 411 -13.56 -13.82 28.57
N VAL A 412 -14.64 -13.16 29.03
CA VAL A 412 -16.00 -13.71 29.06
C VAL A 412 -16.93 -12.92 28.16
N PHE A 413 -17.18 -13.47 26.98
CA PHE A 413 -18.09 -12.91 25.99
C PHE A 413 -19.50 -13.47 26.16
N VAL A 414 -20.50 -12.59 26.20
CA VAL A 414 -21.91 -12.96 26.31
C VAL A 414 -22.67 -12.42 25.11
N ALA A 415 -23.33 -13.33 24.38
CA ALA A 415 -24.34 -12.94 23.41
C ALA A 415 -25.68 -12.78 24.11
N ARG A 416 -26.27 -11.58 24.03
CA ARG A 416 -27.61 -11.25 24.53
C ARG A 416 -28.57 -11.12 23.36
N PHE A 417 -29.61 -11.94 23.34
CA PHE A 417 -30.61 -11.94 22.28
C PHE A 417 -31.75 -10.97 22.61
N VAL A 418 -32.41 -10.45 21.57
CA VAL A 418 -33.57 -9.54 21.71
C VAL A 418 -34.77 -10.15 22.41
N ASP A 419 -34.85 -11.49 22.49
CA ASP A 419 -35.89 -12.20 23.24
C ASP A 419 -35.57 -12.33 24.75
N GLY A 420 -34.46 -11.76 25.20
CA GLY A 420 -34.00 -11.77 26.58
C GLY A 420 -33.19 -13.02 26.97
N SER A 421 -33.02 -13.98 26.06
CA SER A 421 -32.10 -15.10 26.26
C SER A 421 -30.64 -14.63 26.13
N TRP A 422 -29.72 -15.41 26.68
CA TRP A 422 -28.29 -15.14 26.60
C TRP A 422 -27.50 -16.45 26.55
N MET A 423 -26.30 -16.37 25.97
CA MET A 423 -25.32 -17.45 25.96
C MET A 423 -23.93 -16.90 26.24
N VAL A 424 -23.12 -17.66 26.98
CA VAL A 424 -21.68 -17.41 27.10
C VAL A 424 -21.00 -18.06 25.90
N LEU A 425 -20.11 -17.32 25.24
CA LEU A 425 -19.31 -17.79 24.13
C LEU A 425 -17.94 -18.24 24.67
N GLY A 426 -17.46 -19.40 24.21
CA GLY A 426 -16.11 -19.88 24.55
C GLY A 426 -16.00 -20.72 25.84
N ASP A 427 -17.09 -21.02 26.53
CA ASP A 427 -17.08 -21.94 27.68
C ASP A 427 -17.14 -23.40 27.19
N SER A 428 -16.03 -24.14 27.32
CA SER A 428 -15.97 -25.59 27.15
C SER A 428 -15.44 -26.28 28.39
#